data_AF-A0A1D9P6J1-F1
#
_entry.id   AF-A0A1D9P6J1-F1
#
_cell.length_a   1.000
_cell.length_b   1.000
_cell.length_c   1.000
_cell.angle_alpha   90.00
_cell.angle_beta   90.00
_cell.angle_gamma   90.00
#
_symmetry.space_group_name_H-M   'P 1'
#
loop_
_entity.id
_entity.type
_entity.pdbx_description
1 polymer ?
#
loop_
_entity_poly.entity_id
_entity_poly.type
_entity_poly.pdbx_seq_one_letter_code
_entity_poly.pdbx_strand_id
1 'polypeptide(L)'
;MKILGIGSRIAHPQYGKGVITNVSSTAYWVTFIENGLETIALNDTFEIIEAAENEVDTISFSEVETTLRNLLKKWSDVSEIVPIGDKWKGGKLILEPGQAGLASKEIPIDTFFHKIVMVRDRLRVMEQKVNSSNLEEIEKIELQQYITRIYGSLTSFNILFKSPTNHFVGEKSK
;
A
#
# COMPACT_ATOMS: atom_id res chain seq x y z
N MET A 1 -12.37 -21.27 -19.73
CA MET A 1 -13.84 -21.32 -19.75
C MET A 1 -14.33 -19.89 -19.59
N LYS A 2 -15.14 -19.37 -20.51
CA LYS A 2 -15.60 -17.97 -20.45
C LYS A 2 -16.76 -17.90 -19.45
N ILE A 3 -16.58 -17.16 -18.36
CA ILE A 3 -17.60 -16.97 -17.32
C ILE A 3 -18.66 -16.00 -17.88
N LEU A 4 -19.93 -16.30 -17.66
CA LEU A 4 -21.04 -15.44 -18.07
C LEU A 4 -21.15 -14.25 -17.12
N GLY A 5 -21.32 -13.04 -17.68
CA GLY A 5 -21.51 -11.83 -16.89
C GLY A 5 -22.90 -11.76 -16.25
N ILE A 6 -23.03 -10.93 -15.22
CA ILE A 6 -24.33 -10.60 -14.61
C ILE A 6 -25.26 -10.01 -15.68
N GLY A 7 -26.52 -10.47 -15.69
CA GLY A 7 -27.52 -10.15 -16.70
C GLY A 7 -27.63 -11.19 -17.82
N SER A 8 -26.74 -12.18 -17.88
CA SER A 8 -26.85 -13.30 -18.83
C SER A 8 -28.12 -14.12 -18.58
N ARG A 9 -28.74 -14.61 -19.65
CA ARG A 9 -29.95 -15.45 -19.61
C ARG A 9 -29.60 -16.87 -19.99
N ILE A 10 -30.05 -17.82 -19.17
CA ILE A 10 -29.78 -19.24 -19.35
C ILE A 10 -31.07 -20.07 -19.25
N ALA A 11 -31.08 -21.26 -19.84
CA ALA A 11 -32.09 -22.30 -19.60
C ALA A 11 -31.43 -23.50 -18.91
N HIS A 12 -31.82 -23.74 -17.66
CA HIS A 12 -31.37 -24.89 -16.90
C HIS A 12 -32.36 -26.07 -17.06
N PRO A 13 -31.91 -27.31 -17.29
CA PRO A 13 -32.79 -28.47 -17.48
C PRO A 13 -33.76 -28.72 -16.33
N GLN A 14 -33.32 -28.42 -15.09
CA GLN A 14 -34.11 -28.66 -13.87
C GLN A 14 -34.96 -27.46 -13.45
N TYR A 15 -34.51 -26.24 -13.71
CA TYR A 15 -35.09 -25.01 -13.12
C TYR A 15 -35.73 -24.08 -14.16
N GLY A 16 -35.62 -24.41 -15.44
CA GLY A 16 -36.18 -23.63 -16.53
C GLY A 16 -35.35 -22.40 -16.86
N LYS A 17 -36.00 -21.33 -17.34
CA LYS A 17 -35.33 -20.12 -17.79
C LYS A 17 -35.06 -19.19 -16.62
N GLY A 18 -33.84 -18.65 -16.56
CA GLY A 18 -33.40 -17.78 -15.48
C GLY A 18 -32.37 -16.74 -15.93
N VAL A 19 -32.19 -15.73 -15.08
CA VAL A 19 -31.22 -14.65 -15.29
C VAL A 19 -30.15 -14.72 -14.22
N ILE A 20 -28.89 -14.66 -14.64
CA ILE A 20 -27.75 -14.60 -13.72
C ILE A 20 -27.74 -13.23 -13.04
N THR A 21 -27.91 -13.23 -11.73
CA THR A 21 -27.96 -12.02 -10.90
C THR A 21 -26.67 -11.77 -10.14
N ASN A 22 -25.87 -12.82 -9.88
CA ASN A 22 -24.55 -12.72 -9.27
C ASN A 22 -23.64 -13.87 -9.71
N VAL A 23 -22.32 -13.67 -9.63
CA VAL A 23 -21.29 -14.62 -10.04
C VAL A 23 -20.17 -14.63 -9.00
N SER A 24 -19.71 -15.81 -8.62
CA SER A 24 -18.48 -16.00 -7.82
C SER A 24 -17.47 -16.84 -8.60
N SER A 25 -16.31 -17.07 -7.99
CA SER A 25 -15.29 -17.97 -8.54
C SER A 25 -15.73 -19.45 -8.59
N THR A 26 -16.85 -19.83 -7.97
CA THR A 26 -17.28 -21.23 -7.86
C THR A 26 -18.73 -21.50 -8.28
N ALA A 27 -19.61 -20.49 -8.27
CA ALA A 27 -21.03 -20.65 -8.58
C ALA A 27 -21.68 -19.42 -9.22
N TYR A 28 -22.78 -19.66 -9.94
CA TYR A 28 -23.74 -18.67 -10.40
C TYR A 28 -24.95 -18.61 -9.46
N TRP A 29 -25.43 -17.39 -9.18
CA TRP A 29 -26.76 -17.17 -8.62
C TRP A 29 -27.70 -16.79 -9.74
N VAL A 30 -28.76 -17.57 -9.89
CA VAL A 30 -29.69 -17.45 -11.01
C VAL A 30 -31.10 -17.34 -10.46
N THR A 31 -31.79 -16.27 -10.83
CA THR A 31 -33.22 -16.12 -10.53
C THR A 31 -34.00 -16.76 -11.67
N PHE A 32 -34.61 -17.91 -11.40
CA PHE A 32 -35.51 -18.62 -12.28
C PHE A 32 -36.93 -18.10 -12.15
N ILE A 33 -37.68 -18.12 -13.25
CA ILE A 33 -39.04 -17.56 -13.33
C ILE A 33 -39.99 -18.25 -12.34
N GLU A 34 -39.92 -19.58 -12.23
CA GLU A 34 -40.85 -20.38 -11.43
C GLU A 34 -40.34 -20.63 -10.00
N ASN A 35 -39.03 -20.85 -9.85
CA ASN A 35 -38.45 -21.35 -8.60
C ASN A 35 -37.76 -20.28 -7.76
N GLY A 36 -37.61 -19.05 -8.28
CA GLY A 36 -36.90 -17.98 -7.58
C GLY A 36 -35.39 -18.14 -7.67
N LEU A 37 -34.67 -17.71 -6.62
CA LEU A 37 -33.20 -17.68 -6.62
C LEU A 37 -32.61 -19.05 -6.30
N GLU A 38 -31.82 -19.59 -7.24
CA GLU A 38 -31.08 -20.84 -7.08
C GLU A 38 -29.60 -20.63 -7.30
N THR A 39 -28.79 -21.48 -6.68
CA THR A 39 -27.33 -21.46 -6.83
C THR A 39 -26.89 -22.68 -7.64
N ILE A 40 -26.25 -22.44 -8.79
CA ILE A 40 -25.77 -23.50 -9.68
C ILE A 40 -24.24 -23.41 -9.82
N ALA A 41 -23.57 -24.55 -10.05
CA ALA A 41 -22.13 -24.57 -10.22
C ALA A 41 -21.71 -23.94 -11.56
N LEU A 42 -20.49 -23.38 -11.65
CA LEU A 42 -19.99 -22.81 -12.91
C LEU A 42 -19.87 -23.84 -14.05
N ASN A 43 -19.70 -25.11 -13.70
CA ASN A 43 -19.58 -26.24 -14.62
C ASN A 43 -20.88 -27.04 -14.79
N ASP A 44 -22.00 -26.51 -14.29
CA ASP A 44 -23.29 -27.16 -14.44
C ASP A 44 -23.76 -27.14 -15.91
N THR A 45 -24.71 -28.01 -16.25
CA THR A 45 -25.19 -28.16 -17.63
C THR A 45 -26.42 -27.27 -17.86
N PHE A 46 -26.27 -26.24 -18.68
CA PHE A 46 -27.36 -25.35 -19.09
C PHE A 46 -27.13 -24.79 -20.49
N GLU A 47 -28.21 -24.36 -21.12
CA GLU A 47 -28.18 -23.68 -22.41
C GLU A 47 -28.08 -22.16 -22.22
N ILE A 48 -27.24 -21.51 -23.02
CA ILE A 48 -27.05 -20.05 -22.97
C ILE A 48 -27.99 -19.41 -23.99
N ILE A 49 -28.98 -18.65 -23.50
CA ILE A 49 -29.93 -17.93 -24.35
C ILE A 49 -29.31 -16.60 -24.80
N GLU A 50 -28.72 -15.87 -23.85
CA GLU A 50 -28.13 -14.55 -24.09
C GLU A 50 -26.95 -14.37 -23.14
N ALA A 51 -25.75 -14.18 -23.68
CA ALA A 51 -24.57 -13.90 -22.89
C ALA A 51 -24.41 -12.38 -22.75
N ALA A 52 -24.56 -11.87 -21.52
CA ALA A 52 -24.17 -10.50 -21.21
C ALA A 52 -22.64 -10.47 -21.07
N GLU A 53 -21.97 -9.76 -21.97
CA GLU A 53 -20.56 -9.41 -21.84
C GLU A 53 -20.42 -8.17 -20.95
N ASN A 54 -20.87 -8.28 -19.70
CA ASN A 54 -20.46 -7.30 -18.71
C ASN A 54 -19.14 -7.79 -18.13
N GLU A 55 -18.07 -7.04 -18.38
CA GLU A 55 -16.86 -7.07 -17.56
C GLU A 55 -17.28 -6.70 -16.14
N VAL A 56 -17.73 -7.70 -15.38
CA VAL A 56 -17.82 -7.55 -13.93
C VAL A 56 -16.38 -7.34 -13.52
N ASP A 57 -16.04 -6.11 -13.16
CA ASP A 57 -14.77 -5.76 -12.51
C ASP A 57 -14.59 -6.70 -11.32
N THR A 58 -13.96 -7.84 -11.59
CA THR A 58 -13.40 -8.69 -10.56
C THR A 58 -12.29 -7.85 -9.98
N ILE A 59 -12.61 -7.08 -8.94
CA ILE A 59 -11.65 -6.30 -8.18
C ILE A 59 -10.46 -7.22 -7.97
N SER A 60 -9.32 -6.90 -8.58
CA SER A 60 -8.23 -7.85 -8.62
C SER A 60 -7.80 -8.11 -7.19
N PHE A 61 -7.53 -9.37 -6.83
CA PHE A 61 -6.93 -9.68 -5.52
C PHE A 61 -5.66 -8.85 -5.28
N SER A 62 -4.95 -8.44 -6.34
CA SER A 62 -3.82 -7.51 -6.24
C SER A 62 -4.22 -6.10 -5.81
N GLU A 63 -5.38 -5.60 -6.24
CA GLU A 63 -5.90 -4.29 -5.84
C GLU A 63 -6.39 -4.32 -4.39
N VAL A 64 -7.07 -5.40 -3.99
CA VAL A 64 -7.47 -5.62 -2.60
C VAL A 64 -6.24 -5.73 -1.70
N GLU A 65 -5.22 -6.50 -2.09
CA GLU A 65 -3.97 -6.62 -1.34
C GLU A 65 -3.26 -5.26 -1.23
N THR A 66 -3.16 -4.52 -2.34
CA THR A 66 -2.53 -3.20 -2.35
C THR A 66 -3.27 -2.24 -1.43
N THR A 67 -4.60 -2.25 -1.47
CA THR A 67 -5.44 -1.41 -0.61
C THR A 67 -5.29 -1.79 0.86
N LEU A 68 -5.30 -3.08 1.18
CA LEU A 68 -5.14 -3.58 2.54
C LEU A 68 -3.72 -3.27 3.09
N ARG A 69 -2.68 -3.46 2.28
CA ARG A 69 -1.31 -3.05 2.63
C ARG A 69 -1.22 -1.55 2.89
N ASN A 70 -1.85 -0.74 2.05
CA ASN A 70 -1.86 0.71 2.21
C ASN A 70 -2.61 1.13 3.48
N LEU A 71 -3.72 0.47 3.81
CA LEU A 71 -4.44 0.67 5.08
C LEU A 71 -3.57 0.27 6.27
N LEU A 72 -2.97 -0.92 6.28
CA LEU A 72 -2.12 -1.37 7.38
C LEU A 72 -0.88 -0.49 7.57
N LYS A 73 -0.27 0.01 6.49
CA LYS A 73 0.81 1.02 6.55
C LYS A 73 0.34 2.37 7.07
N LYS A 74 -0.91 2.75 6.81
CA LYS A 74 -1.48 4.02 7.28
C LYS A 74 -1.82 3.98 8.78
N TRP A 75 -2.19 2.81 9.30
CA TRP A 75 -2.72 2.65 10.66
C TRP A 75 -1.75 2.00 11.65
N SER A 76 -0.72 1.31 11.16
CA SER A 76 0.32 0.81 12.04
C SER A 76 1.55 1.71 11.98
N ASP A 77 2.11 2.04 13.15
CA ASP A 77 3.47 2.58 13.31
C ASP A 77 4.55 1.59 12.82
N VAL A 78 4.20 0.60 11.98
CA VAL A 78 5.14 -0.31 11.36
C VAL A 78 5.93 0.49 10.33
N SER A 79 7.08 0.98 10.78
CA SER A 79 8.11 1.52 9.90
C SER A 79 8.32 0.56 8.73
N GLU A 80 8.28 1.13 7.53
CA GLU A 80 8.65 0.41 6.33
C GLU A 80 10.03 -0.25 6.54
N ILE A 81 10.16 -1.51 6.13
CA ILE A 81 11.47 -2.17 6.16
C ILE A 81 12.32 -1.54 5.05
N VAL A 82 13.14 -0.56 5.44
CA VAL A 82 14.05 0.14 4.53
C VAL A 82 15.39 -0.59 4.53
N PRO A 83 15.88 -1.06 3.37
CA PRO A 83 17.19 -1.69 3.29
C PRO A 83 18.32 -0.67 3.36
N ILE A 84 19.34 -0.96 4.19
CA ILE A 84 20.60 -0.22 4.22
C ILE A 84 21.42 -0.52 2.96
N GLY A 85 22.18 0.47 2.47
CA GLY A 85 23.08 0.32 1.35
C GLY A 85 24.11 -0.79 1.58
N ASP A 86 24.40 -1.58 0.55
CA ASP A 86 25.19 -2.82 0.69
C ASP A 86 26.59 -2.57 1.26
N LYS A 87 27.17 -1.38 1.02
CA LYS A 87 28.47 -0.93 1.57
C LYS A 87 28.51 -0.89 3.10
N TRP A 88 27.38 -0.70 3.77
CA TRP A 88 27.32 -0.43 5.20
C TRP A 88 26.86 -1.64 6.03
N LYS A 89 26.43 -2.73 5.39
CA LYS A 89 25.90 -3.90 6.09
C LYS A 89 26.90 -4.49 7.10
N GLY A 90 26.45 -4.75 8.33
CA GLY A 90 27.27 -5.30 9.40
C GLY A 90 28.34 -4.34 9.94
N GLY A 91 28.32 -3.07 9.51
CA GLY A 91 29.24 -2.04 9.97
C GLY A 91 28.88 -1.47 11.34
N LYS A 92 29.66 -0.46 11.75
CA LYS A 92 29.46 0.29 12.99
C LYS A 92 29.77 1.77 12.78
N LEU A 93 29.05 2.62 13.49
CA LEU A 93 29.39 4.03 13.69
C LEU A 93 30.35 4.12 14.88
N ILE A 94 31.47 4.80 14.69
CA ILE A 94 32.47 5.03 15.74
C ILE A 94 32.40 6.52 16.12
N LEU A 95 32.11 6.80 17.38
CA LEU A 95 32.17 8.14 17.93
C LEU A 95 33.52 8.29 18.65
N GLU A 96 34.41 9.06 18.04
CA GLU A 96 35.75 9.33 18.56
C GLU A 96 35.73 10.60 19.42
N PRO A 97 36.11 10.52 20.71
CA PRO A 97 36.21 11.70 21.56
C PRO A 97 37.34 12.62 21.07
N GLY A 98 37.07 13.93 21.02
CA GLY A 98 38.11 14.92 20.71
C GLY A 98 39.13 15.14 21.84
N GLN A 99 38.90 14.53 23.02
CA GLN A 99 39.79 14.60 24.16
C GLN A 99 40.68 13.35 24.23
N ALA A 100 41.99 13.57 24.45
CA ALA A 100 42.96 12.51 24.59
C ALA A 100 42.65 11.60 25.80
N GLY A 101 42.83 10.29 25.61
CA GLY A 101 42.70 9.28 26.67
C GLY A 101 41.28 8.72 26.89
N LEU A 102 40.28 9.18 26.14
CA LEU A 102 38.92 8.61 26.18
C LEU A 102 38.74 7.55 25.09
N ALA A 103 38.02 6.47 25.43
CA ALA A 103 37.72 5.39 24.50
C ALA A 103 36.60 5.79 23.52
N SER A 104 36.73 5.34 22.28
CA SER A 104 35.69 5.50 21.26
C SER A 104 34.44 4.70 21.61
N LYS A 105 33.28 5.27 21.30
CA LYS A 105 31.99 4.59 21.46
C LYS A 105 31.55 4.02 20.13
N GLU A 106 31.27 2.72 20.11
CA GLU A 106 30.77 2.03 18.93
C GLU A 106 29.25 1.88 18.99
N ILE A 107 28.60 2.07 17.85
CA ILE A 107 27.16 1.88 17.69
C ILE A 107 26.96 1.01 16.43
N PRO A 108 26.24 -0.13 16.52
CA PRO A 108 25.89 -0.90 15.33
C PRO A 108 25.18 -0.03 14.29
N ILE A 109 25.62 -0.10 13.04
CA ILE A 109 25.10 0.78 12.00
C ILE A 109 23.62 0.55 11.73
N ASP A 110 23.15 -0.70 11.85
CA ASP A 110 21.74 -1.06 11.72
C ASP A 110 20.87 -0.35 12.77
N THR A 111 21.35 -0.28 14.03
CA THR A 111 20.67 0.44 15.11
C THR A 111 20.60 1.94 14.84
N PHE A 112 21.69 2.52 14.34
CA PHE A 112 21.69 3.93 13.96
C PHE A 112 20.76 4.20 12.78
N PHE A 113 20.85 3.38 11.73
CA PHE A 113 20.04 3.52 10.52
C PHE A 113 18.55 3.35 10.81
N HIS A 114 18.18 2.39 11.67
CA HIS A 114 16.78 2.25 12.11
C HIS A 114 16.26 3.52 12.79
N LYS A 115 17.07 4.21 13.60
CA LYS A 115 16.69 5.50 14.19
C LYS A 115 16.51 6.60 13.13
N ILE A 116 17.35 6.63 12.10
CA ILE A 116 17.22 7.57 10.97
C ILE A 116 15.90 7.31 10.20
N VAL A 117 15.58 6.05 9.94
CA VAL A 117 14.30 5.65 9.30
C VAL A 117 13.11 6.07 10.16
N MET A 118 13.15 5.86 11.48
CA MET A 118 12.08 6.31 12.37
C MET A 118 11.87 7.84 12.36
N VAL A 119 12.94 8.63 12.29
CA VAL A 119 12.84 10.09 12.17
C VAL A 119 12.14 10.49 10.87
N ARG A 120 12.54 9.88 9.76
CA ARG A 120 11.90 10.08 8.44
C ARG A 120 10.40 9.80 8.49
N ASP A 121 10.03 8.65 9.05
CA ASP A 121 8.63 8.22 9.09
C ASP A 121 7.79 9.16 9.97
N ARG A 122 8.34 9.63 11.09
CA ARG A 122 7.68 10.63 11.96
C ARG A 122 7.50 11.98 11.27
N LEU A 123 8.49 12.44 10.51
CA LEU A 123 8.38 13.70 9.73
C LEU A 123 7.29 13.57 8.66
N ARG A 124 7.19 12.42 7.98
CA ARG A 124 6.13 12.15 7.02
C ARG A 124 4.75 12.16 7.67
N VAL A 125 4.60 11.54 8.84
CA VAL A 125 3.33 11.59 9.60
C VAL A 125 3.00 13.02 10.04
N MET A 126 4.00 13.78 10.47
CA MET A 126 3.82 15.18 10.84
C MET A 126 3.32 16.02 9.67
N GLU A 127 3.91 15.88 8.49
CA GLU A 127 3.48 16.54 7.25
C GLU A 127 2.03 16.21 6.92
N GLN A 128 1.64 14.92 6.99
CA GLN A 128 0.26 14.50 6.78
C GLN A 128 -0.71 15.16 7.76
N LYS A 129 -0.35 15.23 9.05
CA LYS A 129 -1.16 15.89 10.08
C LYS A 129 -1.32 17.38 9.82
N VAL A 130 -0.26 18.06 9.39
CA VAL A 130 -0.32 19.48 8.99
C VAL A 130 -1.29 19.65 7.82
N ASN A 131 -1.19 18.80 6.79
CA ASN A 131 -2.07 18.86 5.62
C ASN A 131 -3.56 18.69 6.00
N SER A 132 -3.86 17.74 6.89
CA SER A 132 -5.23 17.46 7.35
C SER A 132 -5.74 18.34 8.49
N SER A 133 -4.92 19.27 8.99
CA SER A 133 -5.31 20.14 10.11
C SER A 133 -6.31 21.23 9.69
N ASN A 134 -6.96 21.86 10.66
CA ASN A 134 -7.84 23.01 10.44
C ASN A 134 -7.10 24.36 10.53
N LEU A 135 -5.77 24.36 10.38
CA LEU A 135 -4.95 25.58 10.37
C LEU A 135 -5.25 26.45 9.14
N GLU A 136 -4.95 27.75 9.25
CA GLU A 136 -5.03 28.66 8.11
C GLU A 136 -4.02 28.26 7.02
N GLU A 137 -4.32 28.59 5.77
CA GLU A 137 -3.50 28.18 4.63
C GLU A 137 -2.06 28.72 4.70
N ILE A 138 -1.88 29.96 5.16
CA ILE A 138 -0.56 30.56 5.37
C ILE A 138 0.26 29.78 6.41
N GLU A 139 -0.35 29.43 7.55
CA GLU A 139 0.32 28.68 8.61
C GLU A 139 0.72 27.28 8.14
N LYS A 140 -0.14 26.61 7.35
CA LYS A 140 0.19 25.31 6.75
C LYS A 140 1.41 25.41 5.84
N ILE A 141 1.47 26.43 4.99
CA ILE A 141 2.60 26.67 4.08
C ILE A 141 3.89 26.87 4.88
N GLU A 142 3.87 27.69 5.94
CA GLU A 142 5.05 27.93 6.79
C GLU A 142 5.55 26.63 7.46
N LEU A 143 4.64 25.82 8.00
CA LEU A 143 4.99 24.52 8.60
C LEU A 143 5.55 23.54 7.57
N GLN A 144 4.93 23.44 6.39
CA GLN A 144 5.42 22.61 5.29
C GLN A 144 6.83 23.02 4.83
N GLN A 145 7.10 24.32 4.72
CA GLN A 145 8.42 24.84 4.41
C GLN A 145 9.43 24.47 5.49
N TYR A 146 9.06 24.58 6.76
CA TYR A 146 9.94 24.20 7.87
C TYR A 146 10.24 22.69 7.86
N ILE A 147 9.23 21.84 7.64
CA ILE A 147 9.40 20.40 7.46
C ILE A 147 10.35 20.11 6.28
N THR A 148 10.19 20.81 5.16
CA THR A 148 11.08 20.68 3.98
C THR A 148 12.53 21.02 4.32
N ARG A 149 12.78 22.05 5.13
CA ARG A 149 14.13 22.39 5.63
C ARG A 149 14.69 21.31 6.56
N ILE A 150 13.86 20.68 7.40
CA ILE A 150 14.27 19.54 8.22
C ILE A 150 14.68 18.35 7.32
N TYR A 151 13.92 18.04 6.27
CA TYR A 151 14.35 17.03 5.28
C TYR A 151 15.69 17.40 4.64
N GLY A 152 15.90 18.69 4.33
CA GLY A 152 17.17 19.22 3.82
C GLY A 152 18.36 18.92 4.71
N SER A 153 18.25 19.14 6.03
CA SER A 153 19.34 18.92 6.98
C SER A 153 19.69 17.45 7.19
N LEU A 154 18.77 16.53 6.85
CA LEU A 154 18.96 15.08 6.96
C LEU A 154 19.54 14.45 5.70
N THR A 155 19.69 15.20 4.59
CA THR A 155 20.18 14.65 3.31
C THR A 155 21.58 14.05 3.37
N SER A 156 22.44 14.47 4.31
CA SER A 156 23.76 13.86 4.53
C SER A 156 23.67 12.36 4.87
N PHE A 157 22.56 11.90 5.46
CA PHE A 157 22.34 10.49 5.78
C PHE A 157 21.85 9.65 4.59
N ASN A 158 21.58 10.27 3.42
CA ASN A 158 21.12 9.55 2.23
C ASN A 158 22.11 8.46 1.79
N ILE A 159 23.40 8.61 2.10
CA ILE A 159 24.45 7.61 1.80
C ILE A 159 24.18 6.23 2.43
N LEU A 160 23.35 6.17 3.47
CA LEU A 160 23.01 4.93 4.18
C LEU A 160 21.88 4.15 3.50
N PHE A 161 21.09 4.79 2.65
CA PHE A 161 19.94 4.14 2.00
C PHE A 161 20.38 3.35 0.78
N LYS A 162 19.75 2.19 0.56
CA LYS A 162 19.96 1.40 -0.67
C LYS A 162 19.28 1.99 -1.89
N SER A 163 18.11 2.62 -1.71
CA SER A 163 17.27 3.12 -2.79
C SER A 163 17.08 4.64 -2.71
N PRO A 164 17.23 5.37 -3.83
CA PRO A 164 16.94 6.80 -3.90
C PRO A 164 15.51 7.18 -3.51
N THR A 165 14.55 6.26 -3.69
CA THR A 165 13.14 6.48 -3.31
C THR A 165 12.94 6.66 -1.80
N ASN A 166 13.92 6.24 -1.00
CA ASN A 166 13.88 6.35 0.46
C ASN A 166 14.67 7.56 1.00
N HIS A 167 15.31 8.33 0.12
CA HIS A 167 16.12 9.48 0.50
C HIS A 167 15.29 10.58 1.13
N PHE A 168 15.91 11.32 2.05
CA PHE A 168 15.46 12.64 2.43
C PHE A 168 15.61 13.58 1.24
N VAL A 169 14.56 14.32 0.92
CA VAL A 169 14.54 15.33 -0.16
C VAL A 169 14.09 16.65 0.46
N GLY A 170 15.01 17.60 0.56
CA GLY A 170 14.71 18.96 1.00
C GLY A 170 14.57 19.94 -0.15
N GLU A 171 14.55 21.22 0.19
CA GLU A 171 14.57 22.32 -0.78
C GLU A 171 15.87 22.24 -1.60
N LYS A 172 15.75 22.22 -2.94
CA LYS A 172 16.92 22.30 -3.81
C LYS A 172 17.46 23.71 -3.69
N SER A 173 18.61 23.89 -3.03
CA SER A 173 19.39 25.12 -3.17
C SER A 173 19.78 25.25 -4.65
N LYS A 174 19.19 26.22 -5.34
CA LYS A 174 19.66 26.66 -6.65
C LYS A 174 20.88 27.56 -6.48
#